data_AF-A0A974C7W1-F1
#
_entry.id   AF-A0A974C7W1-F1
#
_cell.length_a   1.000
_cell.length_b   1.000
_cell.length_c   1.000
_cell.angle_alpha   90.00
_cell.angle_beta   90.00
_cell.angle_gamma   90.00
#
_symmetry.space_group_name_H-M   'P 1'
#
loop_
_entity.id
_entity.type
_entity.pdbx_description
1 polymer ?
#
loop_
_entity_poly.entity_id
_entity_poly.type
_entity_poly.pdbx_seq_one_letter_code
_entity_poly.pdbx_strand_id
1 'polypeptide(L)'
;MGLLSVDLLITLQILPGFFSNCLFLALYDSVVLVKHVLLQLNRSKSSQSQWRRMLTPEGLRCVWNSFLLDAYKQVKLGQDAPNSNVIQVSNNRTSKSVQRKFAGKCHLLDFASSERPLVFSSVADFVLVYIDEAHPSDGWAAPGTASYEVKKHRSQEERCAAASKLLQHFSIPPQCQVVADCMDNNANVAYGVSFERVCIVQRQKIVYLGGKGPFFYNIQEIRRWLELSFGKR
;
A
#
# COMPACT_ATOMS: atom_id res chain seq x y z
N MET A 1 15.58 -24.67 20.74
CA MET A 1 15.61 -25.05 19.31
C MET A 1 14.40 -24.55 18.49
N GLY A 2 13.36 -23.93 19.07
CA GLY A 2 12.13 -23.59 18.34
C GLY A 2 12.15 -22.33 17.46
N LEU A 3 12.81 -21.24 17.88
CA LEU A 3 12.77 -19.95 17.16
C LEU A 3 13.59 -19.96 15.86
N LEU A 4 14.82 -20.45 15.90
CA LEU A 4 15.68 -20.59 14.71
C LEU A 4 15.07 -21.49 13.63
N SER A 5 14.28 -22.49 14.03
CA SER A 5 13.60 -23.39 13.09
C SER A 5 12.45 -22.69 12.36
N VAL A 6 11.72 -21.80 13.03
CA VAL A 6 10.61 -21.05 12.44
C VAL A 6 11.13 -19.97 11.49
N ASP A 7 12.15 -19.22 11.91
CA ASP A 7 12.77 -18.19 11.07
C ASP A 7 13.41 -18.80 9.80
N LEU A 8 14.04 -19.97 9.92
CA LEU A 8 14.55 -20.72 8.78
C LEU A 8 13.43 -21.16 7.84
N LEU A 9 12.33 -21.71 8.37
CA LEU A 9 11.19 -22.14 7.56
C LEU A 9 10.55 -20.97 6.81
N ILE A 10 10.32 -19.85 7.49
CA ILE A 10 9.81 -18.61 6.89
C ILE A 10 10.76 -18.14 5.79
N THR A 11 12.07 -18.12 6.07
CA THR A 11 13.09 -17.76 5.08
C THR A 11 12.98 -18.63 3.82
N LEU A 12 12.92 -19.96 3.98
CA LEU A 12 12.80 -20.90 2.87
C LEU A 12 11.50 -20.69 2.06
N GLN A 13 10.41 -20.31 2.70
CA GLN A 13 9.14 -19.98 2.02
C GLN A 13 9.22 -18.66 1.23
N ILE A 14 9.98 -17.69 1.72
CA ILE A 14 10.14 -16.37 1.09
C ILE A 14 11.06 -16.43 -0.14
N LEU A 15 12.14 -17.24 -0.07
CA LEU A 15 13.21 -17.24 -1.09
C LEU A 15 12.70 -17.36 -2.54
N PRO A 16 11.79 -18.29 -2.90
CA PRO A 16 11.32 -18.41 -4.29
C PRO A 16 10.66 -17.13 -4.81
N GLY A 17 9.81 -16.50 -3.99
CA GLY A 17 9.14 -15.24 -4.33
C GLY A 17 10.13 -14.09 -4.42
N PHE A 18 11.08 -14.02 -3.49
CA PHE A 18 12.15 -13.02 -3.50
C PHE A 18 13.01 -13.11 -4.76
N PHE A 19 13.56 -14.28 -5.08
CA PHE A 19 14.39 -14.47 -6.28
C PHE A 19 13.63 -14.21 -7.58
N SER A 20 12.34 -14.57 -7.64
CA SER A 20 11.50 -14.26 -8.81
C SER A 20 11.34 -12.75 -9.02
N ASN A 21 11.18 -11.97 -7.95
CA ASN A 21 11.17 -10.51 -8.02
C ASN A 21 12.54 -9.96 -8.44
N CYS A 22 13.64 -10.48 -7.89
CA CYS A 22 14.98 -10.08 -8.30
C CYS A 22 15.23 -10.31 -9.80
N LEU A 23 14.80 -11.47 -10.31
CA LEU A 23 14.88 -11.79 -11.74
C LEU A 23 14.04 -10.81 -12.57
N PHE A 24 12.81 -10.53 -12.15
CA PHE A 24 11.96 -9.55 -12.82
C PHE A 24 12.61 -8.16 -12.90
N LEU A 25 13.19 -7.67 -11.80
CA LEU A 25 13.90 -6.39 -11.75
C LEU A 25 15.14 -6.39 -12.66
N ALA A 26 15.89 -7.50 -12.68
CA ALA A 26 17.05 -7.66 -13.57
C ALA A 26 16.66 -7.62 -15.05
N LEU A 27 15.58 -8.31 -15.42
CA LEU A 27 15.03 -8.30 -16.78
C LEU A 27 14.51 -6.91 -17.15
N TYR A 28 13.79 -6.24 -16.26
CA TYR A 28 13.31 -4.87 -16.46
C TYR A 28 14.49 -3.92 -16.74
N ASP A 29 15.50 -3.90 -15.87
CA ASP A 29 16.67 -3.04 -16.05
C ASP A 29 17.41 -3.34 -17.36
N SER A 30 17.49 -4.62 -17.74
CA SER A 30 18.10 -5.05 -19.01
C SER A 30 17.33 -4.52 -20.22
N VAL A 31 16.00 -4.65 -20.23
CA VAL A 31 15.14 -4.14 -21.31
C VAL A 31 15.24 -2.62 -21.43
N VAL A 32 15.22 -1.91 -20.30
CA VAL A 32 15.33 -0.44 -20.30
C VAL A 32 16.71 0.00 -20.76
N LEU A 33 17.78 -0.70 -20.37
CA LEU A 33 19.14 -0.44 -20.85
C LEU A 33 19.23 -0.62 -22.37
N VAL A 34 18.72 -1.73 -22.91
CA VAL A 34 18.69 -1.99 -24.37
C VAL A 34 17.92 -0.89 -25.09
N LYS A 35 16.73 -0.51 -24.59
CA LYS A 35 15.95 0.60 -25.15
C LYS A 35 16.73 1.91 -25.16
N HIS A 36 17.47 2.21 -24.09
CA HIS A 36 18.27 3.42 -24.01
C HIS A 36 19.43 3.40 -25.02
N VAL A 37 20.16 2.28 -25.13
CA VAL A 37 21.24 2.11 -26.12
C VAL A 37 20.71 2.29 -27.55
N LEU A 38 19.57 1.67 -27.88
CA LEU A 38 18.94 1.83 -29.20
C LEU A 38 18.53 3.28 -29.50
N LEU A 39 17.98 3.99 -28.50
CA LEU A 39 17.63 5.41 -28.65
C LEU A 39 18.85 6.30 -28.86
N GLN A 40 19.97 6.03 -28.17
CA GLN A 40 21.23 6.76 -28.35
C GLN A 40 21.84 6.51 -29.73
N LEU A 41 21.77 5.28 -30.23
CA LEU A 41 22.25 4.94 -31.58
C LEU A 41 21.41 5.61 -32.68
N ASN A 42 20.11 5.83 -32.45
CA ASN A 42 19.17 6.39 -33.43
C ASN A 42 18.99 7.93 -33.36
N ARG A 43 19.49 8.63 -32.33
CA ARG A 43 19.33 10.10 -32.17
C ARG A 43 20.66 10.82 -32.00
N SER A 44 20.88 11.88 -32.78
CA SER A 44 22.11 12.68 -32.73
C SER A 44 22.19 13.70 -31.58
N LYS A 45 21.13 13.90 -30.76
CA LYS A 45 21.12 14.66 -29.49
C LYS A 45 19.68 14.71 -28.92
N SER A 46 19.59 14.82 -27.58
CA SER A 46 18.40 15.12 -26.75
C SER A 46 17.46 13.92 -26.47
N SER A 47 17.14 13.55 -25.23
CA SER A 47 17.13 14.23 -23.92
C SER A 47 17.66 13.27 -22.84
N GLN A 48 18.39 13.78 -21.84
CA GLN A 48 18.79 13.02 -20.65
C GLN A 48 17.54 12.72 -19.79
N SER A 49 16.69 11.78 -20.20
CA SER A 49 15.81 11.12 -19.23
C SER A 49 16.73 10.30 -18.34
N GLN A 50 16.96 10.75 -17.11
CA GLN A 50 17.83 10.08 -16.15
C GLN A 50 17.26 8.67 -15.90
N TRP A 51 17.93 7.67 -16.47
CA TRP A 51 17.59 6.28 -16.25
C TRP A 51 17.89 5.92 -14.79
N ARG A 52 16.90 5.35 -14.10
CA ARG A 52 17.06 4.83 -12.74
C ARG A 52 16.91 3.31 -12.78
N ARG A 53 17.95 2.62 -12.34
CA ARG A 53 17.90 1.16 -12.10
C ARG A 53 16.90 0.84 -11.02
N MET A 54 16.19 -0.26 -11.19
CA MET A 54 15.30 -0.81 -10.18
C MET A 54 15.97 -1.92 -9.36
N LEU A 55 16.89 -2.68 -9.95
CA LEU A 55 17.70 -3.65 -9.22
C LEU A 55 18.83 -2.93 -8.48
N THR A 56 18.51 -2.40 -7.29
CA THR A 56 19.47 -1.76 -6.38
C THR A 56 19.45 -2.43 -5.00
N PRO A 57 20.47 -2.22 -4.16
CA PRO A 57 20.45 -2.72 -2.78
C PRO A 57 19.22 -2.27 -1.98
N GLU A 58 18.76 -1.03 -2.21
CA GLU A 58 17.54 -0.49 -1.60
C GLU A 58 16.30 -1.21 -2.10
N GLY A 59 16.23 -1.50 -3.40
CA GLY A 59 15.15 -2.28 -4.01
C GLY A 59 15.11 -3.71 -3.49
N LEU A 60 16.26 -4.38 -3.40
CA LEU A 60 16.36 -5.72 -2.82
C LEU A 60 15.91 -5.73 -1.35
N ARG A 61 16.32 -4.73 -0.56
CA ARG A 61 15.89 -4.60 0.83
C ARG A 61 14.39 -4.33 0.92
N CYS A 62 13.83 -3.49 0.04
CA CYS A 62 12.40 -3.23 -0.04
C CYS A 62 11.64 -4.53 -0.33
N VAL A 63 12.00 -5.26 -1.38
CA VAL A 63 11.37 -6.54 -1.75
C VAL A 63 11.50 -7.55 -0.61
N TRP A 64 12.66 -7.70 0.02
CA TRP A 64 12.83 -8.62 1.15
C TRP A 64 11.93 -8.26 2.34
N ASN A 65 11.98 -7.00 2.79
CA ASN A 65 11.16 -6.51 3.90
C ASN A 65 9.67 -6.67 3.60
N SER A 66 9.30 -6.52 2.34
CA SER A 66 7.94 -6.69 1.88
C SER A 66 7.43 -8.14 2.07
N PHE A 67 8.30 -9.15 1.93
CA PHE A 67 7.96 -10.54 2.19
C PHE A 67 7.93 -10.86 3.69
N LEU A 68 8.90 -10.35 4.45
CA LEU A 68 8.89 -10.49 5.91
C LEU A 68 7.62 -9.91 6.52
N LEU A 69 7.24 -8.70 6.11
CA LEU A 69 6.05 -8.01 6.59
C LEU A 69 4.78 -8.85 6.35
N ASP A 70 4.70 -9.52 5.20
CA ASP A 70 3.58 -10.41 4.91
C ASP A 70 3.63 -11.72 5.70
N ALA A 71 4.81 -12.30 5.89
CA ALA A 71 4.98 -13.55 6.64
C ALA A 71 4.62 -13.39 8.13
N TYR A 72 4.97 -12.23 8.73
CA TYR A 72 4.73 -11.94 10.15
C TYR A 72 3.45 -11.15 10.43
N LYS A 73 2.56 -10.99 9.43
CA LYS A 73 1.29 -10.27 9.61
C LYS A 73 0.45 -10.88 10.73
N GLN A 74 -0.19 -10.01 11.50
CA GLN A 74 -1.07 -10.44 12.60
C GLN A 74 -2.44 -10.86 12.07
N VAL A 75 -2.90 -10.18 11.01
CA VAL A 75 -4.19 -10.43 10.37
C VAL A 75 -4.28 -11.83 9.76
N LYS A 76 -5.38 -12.54 10.01
CA LYS A 76 -5.66 -13.88 9.46
C LYS A 76 -7.13 -13.98 9.04
N LEU A 77 -7.38 -14.70 7.94
CA LEU A 77 -8.74 -14.95 7.48
C LEU A 77 -9.55 -15.68 8.56
N GLY A 78 -10.78 -15.23 8.81
CA GLY A 78 -11.71 -15.76 9.81
C GLY A 78 -11.45 -15.34 11.26
N GLN A 79 -10.33 -14.65 11.53
CA GLN A 79 -9.99 -14.15 12.86
C GLN A 79 -10.45 -12.71 13.05
N ASP A 80 -10.34 -12.20 14.28
CA ASP A 80 -10.64 -10.82 14.61
C ASP A 80 -9.69 -9.87 13.87
N ALA A 81 -10.24 -8.75 13.39
CA ALA A 81 -9.51 -7.72 12.68
C ALA A 81 -8.66 -6.90 13.66
N PRO A 82 -7.36 -6.69 13.42
CA PRO A 82 -6.53 -5.83 14.27
C PRO A 82 -7.07 -4.40 14.34
N ASN A 83 -7.32 -3.87 15.54
CA ASN A 83 -7.85 -2.52 15.72
C ASN A 83 -6.73 -1.46 15.82
N SER A 84 -5.97 -1.32 14.74
CA SER A 84 -4.81 -0.43 14.64
C SER A 84 -5.15 1.05 14.84
N ASN A 85 -4.18 1.80 15.37
CA ASN A 85 -4.33 3.25 15.54
C ASN A 85 -4.06 3.97 14.21
N VAL A 86 -4.91 4.94 13.89
CA VAL A 86 -4.81 5.76 12.68
C VAL A 86 -5.10 7.23 13.00
N ILE A 87 -4.76 8.11 12.07
CA ILE A 87 -4.99 9.56 12.14
C ILE A 87 -5.98 9.95 11.06
N GLN A 88 -7.06 10.63 11.43
CA GLN A 88 -8.06 11.05 10.45
C GLN A 88 -7.54 12.23 9.60
N VAL A 89 -7.67 12.10 8.29
CA VAL A 89 -7.24 13.12 7.33
C VAL A 89 -8.44 13.97 6.95
N SER A 90 -8.43 15.25 7.32
CA SER A 90 -9.56 16.15 7.04
C SER A 90 -9.65 16.47 5.54
N ASN A 91 -10.81 16.20 4.94
CA ASN A 91 -11.12 16.54 3.55
C ASN A 91 -11.69 17.96 3.44
N ASN A 92 -11.01 18.96 4.00
CA ASN A 92 -11.54 20.32 4.06
C ASN A 92 -11.34 21.04 2.72
N ARG A 93 -12.27 20.85 1.77
CA ARG A 93 -12.37 21.65 0.54
C ARG A 93 -12.92 23.06 0.77
N THR A 94 -13.38 23.40 1.98
CA THR A 94 -14.26 24.58 2.19
C THR A 94 -13.90 25.54 3.33
N SER A 95 -12.77 25.42 4.03
CA SER A 95 -12.43 26.38 5.10
C SER A 95 -11.18 27.20 4.80
N LYS A 96 -11.42 28.47 4.44
CA LYS A 96 -10.45 29.57 4.52
C LYS A 96 -10.13 29.85 6.00
N SER A 97 -9.31 29.00 6.63
CA SER A 97 -8.61 29.36 7.86
C SER A 97 -7.35 28.53 8.01
N VAL A 98 -6.24 29.25 8.15
CA VAL A 98 -4.88 28.76 8.30
C VAL A 98 -4.76 28.12 9.69
N GLN A 99 -5.07 26.82 9.78
CA GLN A 99 -4.51 25.85 10.73
C GLN A 99 -5.14 24.48 10.40
N ARG A 100 -4.42 23.64 9.65
CA ARG A 100 -4.79 22.23 9.43
C ARG A 100 -4.66 21.50 10.77
N LYS A 101 -5.69 21.54 11.61
CA LYS A 101 -5.81 20.59 12.73
C LYS A 101 -6.20 19.25 12.12
N PHE A 102 -5.23 18.34 12.00
CA PHE A 102 -5.53 16.93 11.80
C PHE A 102 -6.42 16.49 12.96
N ALA A 103 -7.49 15.76 12.65
CA ALA A 103 -8.36 15.21 13.68
C ALA A 103 -7.57 14.17 14.48
N GLY A 104 -7.86 14.06 15.77
CA GLY A 104 -7.08 13.27 16.73
C GLY A 104 -6.94 11.79 16.35
N LYS A 105 -6.06 11.10 17.08
CA LYS A 105 -5.85 9.65 16.95
C LYS A 105 -7.18 8.91 17.14
N CYS A 106 -7.48 8.00 16.22
CA CYS A 106 -8.65 7.10 16.26
C CYS A 106 -8.22 5.67 15.93
N HIS A 107 -9.18 4.74 15.90
CA HIS A 107 -8.93 3.34 15.61
C HIS A 107 -9.58 2.90 14.29
N LEU A 108 -8.98 1.93 13.62
CA LEU A 108 -9.43 1.47 12.30
C LEU A 108 -10.86 0.90 12.33
N LEU A 109 -11.24 0.20 13.40
CA LEU A 109 -12.58 -0.37 13.56
C LEU A 109 -13.62 0.65 14.04
N ASP A 110 -13.23 1.89 14.40
CA ASP A 110 -14.19 2.96 14.69
C ASP A 110 -15.02 3.32 13.44
N PHE A 111 -14.50 2.98 12.26
CA PHE A 111 -15.16 3.17 10.97
C PHE A 111 -15.95 1.93 10.52
N ALA A 112 -15.86 0.82 11.24
CA ALA A 112 -16.58 -0.40 10.89
C ALA A 112 -17.99 -0.38 11.49
N SER A 113 -19.02 -0.38 10.64
CA SER A 113 -20.40 -0.60 11.09
C SER A 113 -20.65 -2.09 11.36
N SER A 114 -21.48 -2.41 12.36
CA SER A 114 -21.90 -3.79 12.64
C SER A 114 -22.74 -4.40 11.51
N GLU A 115 -23.37 -3.57 10.68
CA GLU A 115 -24.31 -3.98 9.64
C GLU A 115 -23.76 -3.94 8.21
N ARG A 116 -22.64 -3.24 7.97
CA ARG A 116 -22.06 -3.05 6.63
C ARG A 116 -20.56 -3.38 6.63
N PRO A 117 -20.08 -4.17 5.64
CA PRO A 117 -18.66 -4.50 5.54
C PRO A 117 -17.85 -3.30 5.05
N LEU A 118 -16.53 -3.33 5.28
CA LEU A 118 -15.61 -2.27 4.85
C LEU A 118 -14.98 -2.52 3.45
N VAL A 119 -15.66 -2.41 2.28
CA VAL A 119 -15.07 -2.46 0.89
C VAL A 119 -16.04 -2.04 -0.26
N PHE A 120 -15.52 -1.41 -1.34
CA PHE A 120 -16.05 -1.30 -2.74
C PHE A 120 -17.47 -1.78 -3.12
N SER A 121 -18.53 -1.17 -2.57
CA SER A 121 -19.90 -1.18 -3.13
C SER A 121 -20.83 -0.15 -2.47
N SER A 122 -21.97 0.22 -3.08
CA SER A 122 -23.00 1.09 -2.46
C SER A 122 -23.64 0.53 -1.18
N VAL A 123 -23.30 -0.71 -0.82
CA VAL A 123 -23.79 -1.45 0.35
C VAL A 123 -22.75 -1.56 1.48
N ALA A 124 -21.61 -0.88 1.35
CA ALA A 124 -20.46 -1.03 2.22
C ALA A 124 -19.88 0.33 2.63
N ASP A 125 -19.27 0.37 3.82
CA ASP A 125 -18.45 1.51 4.25
C ASP A 125 -17.04 1.34 3.68
N PHE A 126 -16.28 2.43 3.53
CA PHE A 126 -14.98 2.38 2.89
C PHE A 126 -13.98 3.18 3.67
N VAL A 127 -12.84 2.56 3.95
CA VAL A 127 -11.70 3.22 4.59
C VAL A 127 -10.46 2.95 3.76
N LEU A 128 -9.83 4.02 3.30
CA LEU A 128 -8.49 3.99 2.73
C LEU A 128 -7.50 4.39 3.83
N VAL A 129 -6.62 3.46 4.19
CA VAL A 129 -5.50 3.73 5.11
C VAL A 129 -4.26 4.08 4.29
N TYR A 130 -3.85 5.34 4.36
CA TYR A 130 -2.61 5.83 3.76
C TYR A 130 -1.41 5.39 4.62
N ILE A 131 -0.51 4.62 4.03
CA ILE A 131 0.66 4.03 4.70
C ILE A 131 1.97 4.71 4.23
N ASP A 132 3.12 4.15 4.61
CA ASP A 132 4.41 4.66 4.14
C ASP A 132 4.59 4.46 2.62
N GLU A 133 5.35 5.35 1.99
CA GLU A 133 5.57 5.29 0.53
C GLU A 133 6.35 4.03 0.15
N ALA A 134 5.80 3.26 -0.79
CA ALA A 134 6.53 2.14 -1.39
C ALA A 134 7.73 2.60 -2.22
N HIS A 135 7.59 3.76 -2.88
CA HIS A 135 8.58 4.33 -3.80
C HIS A 135 8.84 5.82 -3.52
N PRO A 136 9.47 6.16 -2.37
CA PRO A 136 9.74 7.54 -2.03
C PRO A 136 10.74 8.17 -3.02
N SER A 137 10.54 9.45 -3.36
CA SER A 137 11.36 10.16 -4.34
C SER A 137 12.82 10.37 -3.89
N ASP A 138 13.05 10.36 -2.57
CA ASP A 138 14.36 10.40 -1.90
C ASP A 138 14.89 9.00 -1.50
N GLY A 139 14.31 7.92 -2.04
CA GLY A 139 14.76 6.54 -1.84
C GLY A 139 14.67 5.69 -3.12
N TRP A 140 14.07 4.51 -3.01
CA TRP A 140 13.87 3.60 -4.16
C TRP A 140 12.68 4.05 -5.03
N ALA A 141 12.90 5.14 -5.77
CA ALA A 141 11.86 5.80 -6.57
C ALA A 141 11.55 5.04 -7.86
N ALA A 142 10.26 4.84 -8.15
CA ALA A 142 9.80 4.20 -9.38
C ALA A 142 9.98 5.12 -10.61
N PRO A 143 10.44 4.60 -11.76
CA PRO A 143 10.52 5.38 -12.99
C PRO A 143 9.14 5.84 -13.48
N GLY A 144 9.05 7.09 -13.96
CA GLY A 144 7.83 7.60 -14.60
C GLY A 144 6.77 8.19 -13.65
N THR A 145 7.05 8.31 -12.35
CA THR A 145 6.12 8.89 -11.36
C THR A 145 6.14 10.42 -11.30
N ALA A 146 6.59 11.11 -12.35
CA ALA A 146 6.84 12.56 -12.35
C ALA A 146 5.62 13.41 -11.95
N SER A 147 4.39 12.89 -12.08
CA SER A 147 3.16 13.58 -11.67
C SER A 147 2.85 13.49 -10.17
N TYR A 148 3.41 12.52 -9.44
CA TYR A 148 3.11 12.30 -8.02
C TYR A 148 4.36 11.86 -7.27
N GLU A 149 5.26 12.81 -7.02
CA GLU A 149 6.45 12.59 -6.18
C GLU A 149 6.15 12.93 -4.71
N VAL A 150 6.46 11.98 -3.83
CA VAL A 150 6.35 12.09 -2.37
C VAL A 150 7.65 11.55 -1.77
N LYS A 151 8.21 12.30 -0.82
CA LYS A 151 9.40 11.87 -0.06
C LYS A 151 8.98 10.94 1.07
N LYS A 152 9.93 10.16 1.60
CA LYS A 152 9.68 9.38 2.80
C LYS A 152 9.29 10.31 3.97
N HIS A 153 8.16 10.01 4.59
CA HIS A 153 7.62 10.79 5.69
C HIS A 153 8.53 10.73 6.92
N ARG A 154 8.78 11.88 7.54
CA ARG A 154 9.56 12.02 8.79
C ARG A 154 8.71 12.45 9.98
N SER A 155 7.49 12.90 9.72
CA SER A 155 6.53 13.26 10.74
C SER A 155 5.10 12.88 10.33
N GLN A 156 4.19 12.86 11.30
CA GLN A 156 2.78 12.55 11.04
C GLN A 156 2.15 13.61 10.13
N GLU A 157 2.55 14.88 10.27
CA GLU A 157 2.07 15.99 9.46
C GLU A 157 2.44 15.79 7.99
N GLU A 158 3.67 15.35 7.70
CA GLU A 158 4.10 15.05 6.33
C GLU A 158 3.27 13.91 5.73
N ARG A 159 3.03 12.83 6.50
CA ARG A 159 2.21 11.70 6.04
C ARG A 159 0.77 12.09 5.79
N CYS A 160 0.15 12.84 6.71
CA CYS A 160 -1.22 13.30 6.54
C CYS A 160 -1.34 14.33 5.40
N ALA A 161 -0.32 15.15 5.16
CA ALA A 161 -0.25 16.03 4.00
C ALA A 161 -0.17 15.24 2.68
N ALA A 162 0.61 14.17 2.64
CA ALA A 162 0.67 13.26 1.49
C ALA A 162 -0.68 12.55 1.24
N ALA A 163 -1.33 12.06 2.29
CA ALA A 163 -2.68 11.51 2.21
C ALA A 163 -3.72 12.53 1.70
N SER A 164 -3.61 13.79 2.14
CA SER A 164 -4.45 14.89 1.65
C SER A 164 -4.18 15.21 0.19
N LYS A 165 -2.93 15.11 -0.26
CA LYS A 165 -2.55 15.29 -1.66
C LYS A 165 -3.15 14.17 -2.53
N LEU A 166 -3.15 12.93 -2.05
CA LEU A 166 -3.79 11.80 -2.73
C LEU A 166 -5.30 12.05 -2.94
N LEU A 167 -5.99 12.52 -1.89
CA LEU A 167 -7.41 12.91 -1.94
C LEU A 167 -7.73 14.02 -2.97
N GLN A 168 -6.79 14.93 -3.19
CA GLN A 168 -6.97 16.04 -4.14
C GLN A 168 -6.65 15.60 -5.58
N HIS A 169 -5.64 14.76 -5.73
CA HIS A 169 -5.15 14.32 -7.04
C HIS A 169 -6.04 13.23 -7.65
N PHE A 170 -6.63 12.36 -6.83
CA PHE A 170 -7.51 11.29 -7.29
C PHE A 170 -8.96 11.56 -6.90
N SER A 171 -9.90 11.26 -7.78
CA SER A 171 -11.34 11.38 -7.52
C SER A 171 -11.82 10.24 -6.60
N ILE A 172 -11.46 10.33 -5.32
CA ILE A 172 -11.95 9.41 -4.30
C ILE A 172 -13.42 9.71 -4.00
N PRO A 173 -14.31 8.71 -4.00
CA PRO A 173 -15.72 8.91 -3.68
C PRO A 173 -15.89 9.54 -2.28
N PRO A 174 -16.81 10.52 -2.09
CA PRO A 174 -17.00 11.20 -0.81
C PRO A 174 -17.33 10.27 0.37
N GLN A 175 -17.94 9.12 0.09
CA GLN A 175 -18.25 8.08 1.08
C GLN A 175 -17.02 7.30 1.57
N CYS A 176 -15.87 7.44 0.90
CA CYS A 176 -14.63 6.79 1.31
C CYS A 176 -13.88 7.67 2.32
N GLN A 177 -13.82 7.19 3.56
CA GLN A 177 -13.01 7.80 4.60
C GLN A 177 -11.54 7.56 4.31
N VAL A 178 -10.72 8.61 4.41
CA VAL A 178 -9.28 8.50 4.28
C VAL A 178 -8.62 8.81 5.61
N VAL A 179 -7.81 7.88 6.07
CA VAL A 179 -7.03 7.98 7.29
C VAL A 179 -5.57 7.72 6.97
N ALA A 180 -4.64 8.20 7.79
CA ALA A 180 -3.23 7.91 7.68
C ALA A 180 -2.81 6.96 8.81
N ASP A 181 -1.95 5.99 8.51
CA ASP A 181 -1.30 5.18 9.54
C ASP A 181 -0.41 6.05 10.43
N CYS A 182 -0.25 5.65 11.68
CA CYS A 182 0.67 6.32 12.59
C CYS A 182 2.13 6.10 12.16
N MET A 183 3.03 7.02 12.53
CA MET A 183 4.46 6.93 12.18
C MET A 183 5.17 5.65 12.69
N ASP A 184 4.59 4.93 13.65
CA ASP A 184 5.05 3.61 14.09
C ASP A 184 4.66 2.46 13.13
N ASN A 185 3.89 2.77 12.07
CA ASN A 185 3.42 1.86 11.05
C ASN A 185 2.60 0.69 11.62
N ASN A 186 1.86 0.91 12.71
CA ASN A 186 1.17 -0.17 13.40
C ASN A 186 0.09 -0.84 12.54
N ALA A 187 -0.65 -0.11 11.68
CA ALA A 187 -1.61 -0.71 10.76
C ALA A 187 -0.89 -1.49 9.66
N ASN A 188 0.17 -0.90 9.10
CA ASN A 188 1.03 -1.52 8.10
C ASN A 188 1.55 -2.89 8.55
N VAL A 189 2.07 -2.97 9.79
CA VAL A 189 2.59 -4.20 10.40
C VAL A 189 1.50 -5.20 10.71
N ALA A 190 0.40 -4.76 11.34
CA ALA A 190 -0.69 -5.66 11.72
C ALA A 190 -1.32 -6.35 10.50
N TYR A 191 -1.47 -5.60 9.41
CA TYR A 191 -2.09 -6.09 8.17
C TYR A 191 -1.11 -6.65 7.14
N GLY A 192 0.21 -6.52 7.37
CA GLY A 192 1.24 -7.06 6.49
C GLY A 192 1.36 -6.33 5.14
N VAL A 193 1.22 -5.00 5.11
CA VAL A 193 1.01 -4.24 3.87
C VAL A 193 2.30 -3.57 3.40
N SER A 194 2.93 -4.05 2.34
CA SER A 194 4.18 -3.45 1.83
C SER A 194 4.01 -2.48 0.65
N PHE A 195 2.85 -2.53 -0.02
CA PHE A 195 2.50 -1.70 -1.18
C PHE A 195 1.04 -1.32 -1.05
N GLU A 196 0.19 -2.32 -1.24
CA GLU A 196 -1.25 -2.22 -1.08
C GLU A 196 -1.79 -3.58 -0.61
N ARG A 197 -2.95 -3.54 0.02
CA ARG A 197 -3.71 -4.73 0.41
C ARG A 197 -5.17 -4.34 0.57
N VAL A 198 -6.04 -5.24 0.13
CA VAL A 198 -7.48 -5.10 0.37
C VAL A 198 -7.89 -6.14 1.39
N CYS A 199 -8.61 -5.71 2.43
CA CYS A 199 -9.22 -6.59 3.41
C CYS A 199 -10.71 -6.24 3.51
N ILE A 200 -11.56 -7.25 3.71
CA ILE A 200 -12.96 -7.02 4.09
C ILE A 200 -13.10 -7.40 5.56
N VAL A 201 -13.58 -6.44 6.35
CA VAL A 201 -13.96 -6.67 7.75
C VAL A 201 -15.48 -6.70 7.84
N GLN A 202 -16.03 -7.71 8.50
CA GLN A 202 -17.46 -7.80 8.84
C GLN A 202 -17.61 -8.33 10.26
N ARG A 203 -18.42 -7.65 11.09
CA ARG A 203 -18.60 -8.00 12.52
C ARG A 203 -17.24 -8.16 13.24
N GLN A 204 -16.35 -7.21 13.00
CA GLN A 204 -14.97 -7.17 13.53
C GLN A 204 -14.09 -8.37 13.13
N LYS A 205 -14.49 -9.20 12.15
CA LYS A 205 -13.70 -10.33 11.65
C LYS A 205 -13.27 -10.13 10.21
N ILE A 206 -12.13 -10.71 9.87
CA ILE A 206 -11.57 -10.70 8.51
C ILE A 206 -12.30 -11.75 7.68
N VAL A 207 -13.16 -11.31 6.77
CA VAL A 207 -13.94 -12.19 5.88
C VAL A 207 -13.31 -12.29 4.49
N TYR A 208 -12.40 -11.38 4.16
CA TYR A 208 -11.52 -11.46 3.00
C TYR A 208 -10.17 -10.82 3.33
N LEU A 209 -9.10 -11.50 2.92
CA LEU A 209 -7.73 -11.01 3.07
C LEU A 209 -7.04 -11.15 1.71
N GLY A 210 -6.85 -10.02 1.03
CA GLY A 210 -6.12 -9.97 -0.22
C GLY A 210 -4.66 -10.39 -0.02
N GLY A 211 -4.08 -10.97 -1.07
CA GLY A 211 -2.68 -11.31 -1.07
C GLY A 211 -1.77 -10.07 -1.04
N LYS A 212 -0.48 -10.31 -1.10
CA LYS A 212 0.56 -9.29 -1.15
C LYS A 212 0.39 -8.38 -2.39
N GLY A 213 0.28 -7.06 -2.23
CA GLY A 213 0.30 -6.15 -3.37
C GLY A 213 1.65 -6.14 -4.11
N PRO A 214 1.71 -5.62 -5.35
CA PRO A 214 0.59 -5.07 -6.12
C PRO A 214 -0.16 -6.10 -6.99
N PHE A 215 0.28 -7.37 -7.01
CA PHE A 215 -0.23 -8.33 -8.00
C PHE A 215 -1.32 -9.28 -7.48
N PHE A 216 -1.55 -9.34 -6.17
CA PHE A 216 -2.36 -10.39 -5.56
C PHE A 216 -3.69 -9.89 -4.94
N TYR A 217 -4.30 -8.84 -5.49
CA TYR A 217 -5.70 -8.51 -5.21
C TYR A 217 -6.55 -8.68 -6.48
N ASN A 218 -7.67 -9.38 -6.36
CA ASN A 218 -8.60 -9.58 -7.46
C ASN A 218 -9.87 -8.76 -7.20
N ILE A 219 -9.95 -7.58 -7.83
CA ILE A 219 -11.13 -6.70 -7.72
C ILE A 219 -12.41 -7.44 -8.15
N GLN A 220 -12.32 -8.33 -9.14
CA GLN A 220 -13.49 -9.10 -9.61
C GLN A 220 -13.96 -10.11 -8.56
N GLU A 221 -13.02 -10.75 -7.86
CA GLU A 221 -13.33 -11.66 -6.76
C GLU A 221 -13.98 -10.91 -5.59
N ILE A 222 -13.42 -9.76 -5.22
CA ILE A 222 -13.98 -8.87 -4.19
C ILE A 222 -15.40 -8.44 -4.56
N ARG A 223 -15.59 -7.96 -5.80
CA ARG A 223 -16.90 -7.56 -6.32
C ARG A 223 -17.89 -8.71 -6.25
N ARG A 224 -17.50 -9.89 -6.74
CA ARG A 224 -18.34 -11.10 -6.70
C ARG A 224 -18.71 -11.48 -5.26
N TRP A 225 -17.75 -11.42 -4.34
CA TRP A 225 -17.99 -11.71 -2.93
C TRP A 225 -19.01 -10.73 -2.31
N LEU A 226 -18.89 -9.43 -2.63
CA LEU A 226 -19.83 -8.41 -2.18
C LEU A 226 -21.23 -8.61 -2.79
N GLU A 227 -21.31 -8.89 -4.09
CA GLU A 227 -22.57 -9.15 -4.80
C GLU A 227 -23.27 -10.40 -4.23
N LEU A 228 -22.54 -11.49 -3.95
CA LEU A 228 -23.11 -12.69 -3.35
C LEU A 228 -23.58 -12.48 -1.91
N SER A 229 -22.81 -11.71 -1.13
CA SER A 229 -23.08 -11.52 0.31
C SER A 229 -24.15 -10.45 0.57
N PHE A 230 -24.30 -9.46 -0.33
CA PHE A 230 -25.13 -8.27 -0.09
C PHE A 230 -26.01 -7.84 -1.28
N GLY A 231 -25.81 -8.37 -2.49
CA GLY A 231 -26.54 -7.96 -3.70
C GLY A 231 -27.99 -8.46 -3.81
N LYS A 232 -28.47 -9.25 -2.83
CA LYS A 232 -29.85 -9.75 -2.76
C LYS A 232 -30.74 -8.99 -1.75
N ARG A 233 -30.31 -7.82 -1.26
CA ARG A 233 -31.13 -6.96 -0.40
C ARG A 233 -31.70 -5.80 -1.18
#